data_AF-A0A7S2MTK7-F1
#
_entry.id   AF-A0A7S2MTK7-F1
#
_cell.length_a   1.000
_cell.length_b   1.000
_cell.length_c   1.000
_cell.angle_alpha   90.00
_cell.angle_beta   90.00
_cell.angle_gamma   90.00
#
_symmetry.space_group_name_H-M   'P 1'
#
loop_
_entity.id
_entity.type
_entity.pdbx_description
1 polymer ?
#
loop_
_entity_poly.entity_id
_entity_poly.type
_entity_poly.pdbx_seq_one_letter_code
_entity_poly.pdbx_strand_id
1 'polypeptide(L)'
;RVQTDCSVTAAAASVAAPGALARPLAAGPCTPGAWPPAQPAPRTTLMLRNIPNNYTRTLFLNLLEKKGLKGVYDFVYLPVDFKTGAALGYAFVNIVDTRKVQKLWTALDGFSRWAVPSKKRCSVHWSEPFQGLKGIVERYRNSSVMHPSVPDSHKPVVFVAGGGGPFP
;
A
#
# COMPACT_ATOMS: atom_id res chain seq x y z
N ARG A 1 30.82 16.99 42.99
CA ARG A 1 30.31 17.79 41.85
C ARG A 1 29.14 17.02 41.27
N VAL A 2 27.94 17.50 41.57
CA VAL A 2 26.62 17.21 40.97
C VAL A 2 26.07 15.77 41.09
N GLN A 3 25.09 15.66 41.98
CA GLN A 3 24.09 14.59 42.16
C GLN A 3 23.06 14.56 41.01
N THR A 4 22.40 13.41 40.81
CA THR A 4 20.94 13.25 40.63
C THR A 4 20.65 11.73 40.54
N ASP A 5 20.44 11.03 41.66
CA ASP A 5 19.13 10.71 42.28
C ASP A 5 17.87 11.12 41.51
N CYS A 6 17.01 10.12 41.23
CA CYS A 6 15.55 10.32 41.13
C CYS A 6 14.84 8.99 41.48
N SER A 7 14.88 8.69 42.78
CA SER A 7 13.76 8.33 43.65
C SER A 7 12.56 7.54 43.07
N VAL A 8 12.47 6.28 43.50
CA VAL A 8 11.21 5.51 43.68
C VAL A 8 10.64 5.85 45.06
N THR A 9 9.39 6.32 45.14
CA THR A 9 8.36 6.17 46.22
C THR A 9 7.35 7.33 46.12
N ALA A 10 6.08 7.27 46.51
CA ALA A 10 5.20 6.31 47.16
C ALA A 10 3.76 6.88 47.09
N ALA A 11 2.75 6.03 47.37
CA ALA A 11 1.58 6.31 48.25
C ALA A 11 0.63 7.49 47.91
N ALA A 12 -0.66 7.50 48.26
CA ALA A 12 -1.63 6.57 48.81
C ALA A 12 -2.99 7.32 48.88
N ALA A 13 -4.06 6.53 49.13
CA ALA A 13 -5.28 6.89 49.89
C ALA A 13 -6.25 7.94 49.29
N SER A 14 -7.48 7.54 48.92
CA SER A 14 -8.66 7.24 49.77
C SER A 14 -9.50 8.48 50.08
N VAL A 15 -10.77 8.48 49.69
CA VAL A 15 -11.93 8.85 50.53
C VAL A 15 -13.25 8.46 49.85
N ALA A 16 -14.19 8.00 50.67
CA ALA A 16 -15.51 7.48 50.34
C ALA A 16 -16.59 8.57 50.16
N ALA A 17 -17.77 8.19 49.63
CA ALA A 17 -19.09 8.20 50.30
C ALA A 17 -20.25 8.24 49.24
N PRO A 18 -21.55 8.26 49.62
CA PRO A 18 -22.52 7.22 49.23
C PRO A 18 -23.71 7.79 48.43
N GLY A 19 -24.65 6.94 48.00
CA GLY A 19 -25.97 7.44 47.61
C GLY A 19 -26.58 6.69 46.44
N ALA A 20 -27.32 5.64 46.78
CA ALA A 20 -28.24 4.98 45.88
C ALA A 20 -29.32 5.96 45.42
N LEU A 21 -29.53 6.05 44.10
CA LEU A 21 -30.87 6.18 43.55
C LEU A 21 -30.99 5.21 42.37
N ALA A 22 -31.78 4.17 42.63
CA ALA A 22 -32.25 3.23 41.64
C ALA A 22 -32.88 3.96 40.45
N ARG A 23 -32.43 3.63 39.25
CA ARG A 23 -33.28 3.67 38.06
C ARG A 23 -33.42 2.22 37.59
N PRO A 24 -34.64 1.74 37.34
CA PRO A 24 -34.81 0.42 36.75
C PRO A 24 -34.20 0.50 35.35
N LEU A 25 -33.10 -0.21 35.13
CA LEU A 25 -32.66 -0.57 33.80
C LEU A 25 -33.76 -1.48 33.25
N ALA A 26 -34.69 -0.86 32.53
CA ALA A 26 -35.55 -1.55 31.58
C ALA A 26 -34.65 -2.50 30.78
N ALA A 27 -35.00 -3.78 30.80
CA ALA A 27 -34.39 -4.80 29.97
C ALA A 27 -34.51 -4.37 28.50
N GLY A 28 -33.46 -3.73 28.00
CA GLY A 28 -33.26 -3.57 26.56
C GLY A 28 -32.92 -4.94 25.97
N PRO A 29 -33.42 -5.26 24.76
CA PRO A 29 -33.15 -6.54 24.14
C PRO A 29 -31.64 -6.70 23.92
N CYS A 30 -31.10 -7.82 24.40
CA CYS A 30 -29.75 -8.25 24.09
C CYS A 30 -29.61 -8.36 22.57
N THR A 31 -28.84 -7.46 21.95
CA THR A 31 -28.40 -7.63 20.56
C THR A 31 -27.11 -8.46 20.54
N PRO A 32 -27.14 -9.69 20.01
CA PRO A 32 -25.91 -10.45 19.82
C PRO A 32 -25.19 -9.91 18.58
N GLY A 33 -23.91 -9.53 18.72
CA GLY A 33 -22.99 -9.46 17.58
C GLY A 33 -22.43 -8.09 17.18
N ALA A 34 -22.15 -7.19 18.13
CA ALA A 34 -21.25 -6.07 17.85
C ALA A 34 -19.78 -6.57 17.75
N TRP A 35 -19.41 -7.14 16.60
CA TRP A 35 -18.00 -7.34 16.25
C TRP A 35 -17.33 -5.95 16.23
N PRO A 36 -16.16 -5.74 16.88
CA PRO A 36 -15.44 -4.48 16.75
C PRO A 36 -15.23 -4.24 15.25
N PRO A 37 -15.49 -3.05 14.69
CA PRO A 37 -15.35 -2.83 13.25
C PRO A 37 -13.97 -3.36 12.85
N ALA A 38 -13.96 -4.40 12.00
CA ALA A 38 -12.74 -5.07 11.62
C ALA A 38 -11.78 -3.98 11.15
N GLN A 39 -10.70 -3.75 11.89
CA GLN A 39 -9.71 -2.74 11.56
C GLN A 39 -9.37 -2.92 10.09
N PRO A 40 -9.49 -1.87 9.24
CA PRO A 40 -9.28 -2.02 7.82
C PRO A 40 -7.90 -2.63 7.61
N ALA A 41 -7.86 -3.80 6.97
CA ALA A 41 -6.61 -4.50 6.71
C ALA A 41 -5.62 -3.52 6.08
N PRO A 42 -4.35 -3.51 6.53
CA PRO A 42 -3.44 -2.47 6.14
C PRO A 42 -3.19 -2.56 4.63
N ARG A 43 -3.53 -1.48 3.91
CA ARG A 43 -3.45 -1.40 2.45
C ARG A 43 -2.00 -1.25 2.01
N THR A 44 -1.55 -2.12 1.11
CA THR A 44 -0.18 -2.14 0.60
C THR A 44 -0.09 -1.84 -0.90
N THR A 45 -1.22 -1.88 -1.60
CA THR A 45 -1.24 -1.76 -3.05
C THR A 45 -1.69 -0.38 -3.50
N LEU A 46 -0.88 0.20 -4.38
CA LEU A 46 -1.09 1.51 -4.95
C LEU A 46 -1.28 1.43 -6.47
N MET A 47 -2.23 2.22 -6.97
CA MET A 47 -2.46 2.49 -8.37
C MET A 47 -1.92 3.89 -8.69
N LEU A 48 -0.92 3.94 -9.55
CA LEU A 48 -0.33 5.17 -10.05
C LEU A 48 -1.04 5.53 -11.35
N ARG A 49 -1.58 6.74 -11.44
CA ARG A 49 -2.27 7.25 -12.63
C ARG A 49 -1.48 8.40 -13.26
N ASN A 50 -1.84 8.68 -14.51
CA ASN A 50 -1.29 9.77 -15.30
C ASN A 50 0.20 9.61 -15.64
N ILE A 51 0.61 8.38 -15.92
CA ILE A 51 1.95 8.04 -16.41
C ILE A 51 2.05 8.41 -17.91
N PRO A 52 3.20 8.89 -18.41
CA PRO A 52 3.41 9.12 -19.84
C PRO A 52 3.24 7.85 -20.67
N ASN A 53 2.75 7.99 -21.91
CA ASN A 53 2.49 6.85 -22.78
C ASN A 53 3.78 6.21 -23.30
N ASN A 54 4.84 6.98 -23.50
CA ASN A 54 6.14 6.45 -23.96
C ASN A 54 6.99 5.89 -22.80
N TYR A 55 6.36 5.54 -21.68
CA TYR A 55 7.06 5.05 -20.51
C TYR A 55 7.12 3.53 -20.52
N THR A 56 8.32 2.99 -20.31
CA THR A 56 8.54 1.54 -20.29
C THR A 56 8.67 1.03 -18.86
N ARG A 57 8.46 -0.28 -18.67
CA ARG A 57 8.64 -0.93 -17.36
C ARG A 57 10.04 -0.67 -16.79
N THR A 58 11.07 -0.74 -17.62
CA THR A 58 12.47 -0.50 -17.22
C THR A 58 12.68 0.93 -16.75
N LEU A 59 12.11 1.93 -17.44
CA LEU A 59 12.18 3.32 -17.00
C LEU A 59 11.45 3.53 -15.67
N PHE A 60 10.31 2.86 -15.49
CA PHE A 60 9.53 2.92 -14.25
C PHE A 60 10.27 2.30 -13.06
N LEU A 61 10.89 1.12 -13.25
CA LEU A 61 11.74 0.52 -12.21
C LEU A 61 12.92 1.43 -11.85
N ASN A 62 13.60 1.99 -12.85
CA ASN A 62 14.68 2.96 -12.62
C ASN A 62 14.20 4.19 -11.84
N LEU A 63 12.98 4.68 -12.08
CA LEU A 63 12.41 5.79 -11.32
C LEU A 63 12.18 5.42 -9.86
N LEU A 64 11.65 4.23 -9.59
CA LEU A 64 11.47 3.73 -8.22
C LEU A 64 12.82 3.57 -7.51
N GLU A 65 13.83 3.03 -8.19
CA GLU A 65 15.19 2.91 -7.65
C GLU A 65 15.80 4.29 -7.35
N LYS A 66 15.68 5.27 -8.26
CA LYS A 66 16.14 6.65 -8.05
C LYS A 66 15.49 7.35 -6.86
N LYS A 67 14.28 6.96 -6.48
CA LYS A 67 13.57 7.47 -5.29
C LYS A 67 13.99 6.77 -3.99
N GLY A 68 14.93 5.82 -4.05
CA GLY A 68 15.36 5.04 -2.90
C GLY A 68 14.29 4.06 -2.42
N LEU A 69 13.43 3.59 -3.34
CA LEU A 69 12.36 2.62 -3.08
C LEU A 69 12.76 1.20 -3.51
N LYS A 70 14.04 0.97 -3.80
CA LYS A 70 14.54 -0.36 -4.17
C LYS A 70 14.30 -1.37 -3.05
N GLY A 71 13.73 -2.53 -3.38
CA GLY A 71 13.42 -3.60 -2.42
C GLY A 71 12.28 -3.28 -1.44
N VAL A 72 11.52 -2.21 -1.69
CA VAL A 72 10.35 -1.84 -0.89
C VAL A 72 9.06 -2.44 -1.47
N TYR A 73 9.09 -2.75 -2.76
CA TYR A 73 7.98 -3.32 -3.51
C TYR A 73 8.25 -4.77 -3.88
N ASP A 74 7.19 -5.57 -3.92
CA ASP A 74 7.16 -6.98 -4.28
C ASP A 74 6.35 -7.23 -5.56
N PHE A 75 5.62 -6.24 -6.07
CA PHE A 75 4.89 -6.35 -7.31
C PHE A 75 4.91 -5.04 -8.08
N VAL A 76 5.18 -5.10 -9.38
CA VAL A 76 5.07 -3.95 -10.29
C VAL A 76 4.44 -4.40 -11.59
N TYR A 77 3.42 -3.67 -12.03
CA TYR A 77 2.80 -3.88 -13.33
C TYR A 77 2.52 -2.56 -14.03
N LEU A 78 3.05 -2.41 -15.24
CA LEU A 78 2.80 -1.29 -16.14
C LEU A 78 2.18 -1.86 -17.44
N PRO A 79 0.86 -1.82 -17.59
CA PRO A 79 0.22 -2.28 -18.82
C PRO A 79 0.61 -1.39 -20.00
N VAL A 80 0.92 -2.06 -21.11
CA VAL A 80 1.33 -1.47 -22.37
C VAL A 80 0.36 -1.97 -23.45
N ASP A 81 -0.06 -1.08 -24.34
CA ASP A 81 -0.81 -1.45 -25.53
C ASP A 81 0.09 -2.21 -26.50
N PHE A 82 -0.29 -3.44 -26.82
CA PHE A 82 0.47 -4.31 -27.72
C PHE A 82 0.56 -3.78 -29.16
N LYS A 83 -0.39 -2.95 -29.59
CA LYS A 83 -0.41 -2.40 -30.95
C LYS A 83 0.57 -1.24 -31.10
N THR A 84 0.57 -0.33 -30.13
CA THR A 84 1.35 0.91 -30.18
C THR A 84 2.65 0.84 -29.38
N GLY A 85 2.82 -0.15 -28.51
CA GLY A 85 3.93 -0.24 -27.57
C GLY A 85 3.90 0.83 -26.48
N ALA A 86 2.78 1.55 -26.34
CA ALA A 86 2.63 2.66 -25.43
C ALA A 86 1.97 2.24 -24.11
N ALA A 87 2.47 2.73 -22.98
CA ALA A 87 1.84 2.55 -21.68
C ALA A 87 0.42 3.16 -21.67
N LEU A 88 -0.50 2.45 -21.00
CA LEU A 88 -1.90 2.89 -20.87
C LEU A 88 -2.08 4.09 -19.92
N GLY A 89 -1.00 4.55 -19.28
CA GLY A 89 -1.00 5.72 -18.40
C GLY A 89 -1.36 5.43 -16.94
N TYR A 90 -1.37 4.17 -16.55
CA TYR A 90 -1.48 3.75 -15.15
C TYR A 90 -0.54 2.57 -14.86
N ALA A 91 -0.16 2.40 -13.59
CA ALA A 91 0.63 1.28 -13.10
C ALA A 91 0.14 0.82 -11.74
N PHE A 92 0.41 -0.44 -11.40
CA PHE A 92 0.14 -1.01 -10.09
C PHE A 92 1.45 -1.36 -9.40
N VAL A 93 1.56 -1.00 -8.13
CA VAL A 93 2.71 -1.32 -7.29
C VAL A 93 2.21 -1.85 -5.97
N ASN A 94 2.63 -3.05 -5.58
CA ASN A 94 2.45 -3.55 -4.21
C ASN A 94 3.72 -3.31 -3.41
N ILE A 95 3.53 -2.95 -2.14
CA ILE A 95 4.59 -2.64 -1.19
C ILE A 95 4.63 -3.74 -0.14
N VAL A 96 5.84 -4.16 0.26
CA VAL A 96 6.01 -5.19 1.30
C VAL A 96 5.63 -4.63 2.67
N ASP A 97 6.11 -3.43 2.99
CA ASP A 97 5.90 -2.77 4.28
C ASP A 97 4.92 -1.59 4.19
N THR A 98 3.83 -1.68 4.94
CA THR A 98 2.80 -0.63 5.05
C THR A 98 3.37 0.71 5.51
N ARG A 99 4.40 0.67 6.37
CA ARG A 99 5.12 1.86 6.85
C ARG A 99 5.82 2.63 5.73
N LYS A 100 6.22 1.95 4.65
CA LYS A 100 6.91 2.56 3.50
C LYS A 100 5.94 3.07 2.43
N VAL A 101 4.65 2.71 2.53
CA VAL A 101 3.60 3.16 1.60
C VAL A 101 3.51 4.68 1.57
N GLN A 102 3.51 5.33 2.74
CA GLN A 102 3.44 6.79 2.83
C GLN A 102 4.63 7.46 2.15
N LYS A 103 5.84 6.91 2.32
CA LYS A 103 7.06 7.42 1.68
C LYS A 103 6.96 7.33 0.15
N LEU A 104 6.46 6.22 -0.38
CA LEU A 104 6.24 6.06 -1.82
C LEU A 104 5.15 7.03 -2.32
N TRP A 105 4.05 7.16 -1.57
CA TRP A 105 2.96 8.07 -1.89
C TRP A 105 3.46 9.50 -2.03
N THR A 106 4.11 10.06 -1.01
CA THR A 106 4.62 11.44 -1.05
C THR A 106 5.72 11.62 -2.10
N ALA A 107 6.49 10.58 -2.42
CA ALA A 107 7.56 10.65 -3.42
C ALA A 107 7.05 10.68 -4.86
N LEU A 108 5.90 10.06 -5.13
CA LEU A 108 5.32 9.90 -6.46
C LEU A 108 4.11 10.78 -6.72
N ASP A 109 3.36 11.16 -5.69
CA ASP A 109 2.20 12.02 -5.85
C ASP A 109 2.62 13.43 -6.29
N GLY A 110 1.99 13.92 -7.36
CA GLY A 110 2.37 15.18 -8.00
C GLY A 110 3.66 15.12 -8.83
N PHE A 111 4.27 13.94 -9.03
CA PHE A 111 5.52 13.82 -9.76
C PHE A 111 5.34 14.18 -11.25
N SER A 112 6.16 15.13 -11.73
CA SER A 112 6.16 15.61 -13.13
C SER A 112 7.51 15.47 -13.84
N ARG A 113 8.58 15.12 -13.12
CA ARG A 113 9.95 15.05 -13.66
C ARG A 113 10.24 13.71 -14.32
N TRP A 114 9.43 13.35 -15.31
CA TRP A 114 9.58 12.11 -16.04
C TRP A 114 10.89 12.07 -16.84
N ALA A 115 11.39 10.85 -17.10
CA ALA A 115 12.53 10.66 -18.01
C ALA A 115 12.18 11.02 -19.47
N VAL A 116 10.89 11.07 -19.80
CA VAL A 116 10.35 11.43 -21.11
C VAL A 116 9.75 12.82 -21.02
N PRO A 117 9.88 13.69 -22.04
CA PRO A 117 9.24 15.01 -22.05
C PRO A 117 7.72 14.86 -21.96
N SER A 118 7.15 15.14 -20.79
CA SER A 118 5.71 15.09 -20.57
C SER A 118 5.28 16.10 -19.52
N LYS A 119 4.14 16.76 -19.77
CA LYS A 119 3.48 17.68 -18.82
C LYS A 119 2.58 16.95 -17.80
N LYS A 120 2.44 15.62 -17.93
CA LYS A 120 1.58 14.83 -17.03
C LYS A 120 2.13 14.88 -15.61
N ARG A 121 1.23 14.80 -14.62
CA ARG A 121 1.55 14.76 -13.20
C ARG A 121 1.01 13.46 -12.62
N CYS A 122 1.89 12.65 -12.05
CA CYS A 122 1.51 11.39 -11.43
C CYS A 122 0.54 11.64 -10.29
N SER A 123 -0.48 10.79 -10.19
CA SER A 123 -1.42 10.78 -9.05
C SER A 123 -1.46 9.39 -8.45
N VAL A 124 -1.26 9.30 -7.14
CA VAL A 124 -1.27 8.02 -6.41
C VAL A 124 -2.67 7.79 -5.86
N HIS A 125 -3.18 6.58 -6.02
CA HIS A 125 -4.44 6.14 -5.44
C HIS A 125 -4.29 4.76 -4.82
N TRP A 126 -5.19 4.41 -3.92
CA TRP A 126 -5.33 3.02 -3.48
C TRP A 126 -5.82 2.16 -4.65
N SER A 127 -5.26 0.95 -4.78
CA SER A 127 -5.77 -0.04 -5.72
C SER A 127 -7.09 -0.62 -5.21
N GLU A 128 -8.17 -0.45 -5.95
CA GLU A 128 -9.48 -1.04 -5.64
C GLU A 128 -10.00 -1.78 -6.88
N PRO A 129 -10.64 -2.96 -6.74
CA PRO A 129 -11.01 -3.63 -5.48
C PRO A 129 -9.91 -4.52 -4.87
N PHE A 130 -8.78 -4.73 -5.56
CA PHE A 130 -7.75 -5.69 -5.14
C PHE A 130 -6.64 -5.03 -4.32
N GLN A 131 -6.39 -5.57 -3.12
CA GLN A 131 -5.33 -5.16 -2.20
C GLN A 131 -4.46 -6.36 -1.79
N GLY A 132 -3.17 -6.08 -1.56
CA GLY A 132 -2.17 -7.08 -1.21
C GLY A 132 -1.65 -7.89 -2.40
N LEU A 133 -0.50 -8.52 -2.22
CA LEU A 133 0.15 -9.35 -3.24
C LEU A 133 -0.78 -10.48 -3.71
N LYS A 134 -1.39 -11.21 -2.78
CA LYS A 134 -2.26 -12.37 -3.10
C LYS A 134 -3.44 -11.98 -3.97
N GLY A 135 -4.13 -10.87 -3.65
CA GLY A 135 -5.29 -10.42 -4.41
C GLY A 135 -4.93 -9.98 -5.83
N ILE A 136 -3.80 -9.30 -5.99
CA ILE A 136 -3.27 -8.91 -7.30
C ILE A 136 -2.82 -10.12 -8.11
N VAL A 137 -2.06 -11.03 -7.50
CA VAL A 137 -1.53 -12.21 -8.19
C VAL A 137 -2.70 -13.04 -8.71
N GLU A 138 -3.73 -13.29 -7.91
CA GLU A 138 -4.93 -14.00 -8.35
C GLU A 138 -5.62 -13.34 -9.55
N ARG A 139 -5.69 -12.00 -9.54
CA ARG A 139 -6.27 -11.23 -10.65
C ARG A 139 -5.48 -11.39 -11.95
N TYR A 140 -4.16 -11.37 -11.88
CA TYR A 140 -3.31 -11.42 -13.07
C TYR A 140 -2.97 -12.84 -13.52
N ARG A 141 -3.00 -13.82 -12.62
CA ARG A 141 -2.73 -15.25 -12.90
C ARG A 141 -3.60 -15.80 -14.03
N ASN A 142 -4.89 -15.46 -14.01
CA ASN A 142 -5.87 -15.91 -15.01
C ASN A 142 -6.15 -14.85 -16.10
N SER A 143 -5.32 -13.82 -16.22
CA SER A 143 -5.53 -12.72 -17.16
C SER A 143 -4.81 -12.98 -18.49
N SER A 144 -5.37 -12.43 -19.58
CA SER A 144 -4.79 -12.50 -20.92
C SER A 144 -3.36 -11.94 -21.02
N VAL A 145 -2.93 -11.11 -20.07
CA VAL A 145 -1.56 -10.59 -20.00
C VAL A 145 -0.51 -11.68 -19.75
N MET A 146 -0.90 -12.79 -19.13
CA MET A 146 0.01 -13.91 -18.82
C MET A 146 0.11 -14.95 -19.94
N HIS A 147 -0.53 -14.72 -21.09
CA HIS A 147 -0.45 -15.64 -22.22
C HIS A 147 1.00 -15.75 -22.75
N PRO A 148 1.47 -16.93 -23.18
CA PRO A 148 2.84 -17.13 -23.69
C PRO A 148 3.19 -16.25 -24.90
N SER A 149 2.19 -15.79 -25.66
CA SER A 149 2.40 -14.87 -26.78
C SER A 149 2.75 -13.44 -26.35
N VAL A 150 2.57 -13.10 -25.07
CA VAL A 150 2.89 -11.79 -24.53
C VAL A 150 4.38 -11.76 -24.16
N PRO A 151 5.17 -10.77 -24.64
CA PRO A 151 6.56 -10.65 -24.26
C PRO A 151 6.68 -10.32 -22.77
N ASP A 152 7.73 -10.84 -22.14
CA ASP A 152 7.94 -10.66 -20.70
C ASP A 152 8.05 -9.20 -20.28
N SER A 153 8.46 -8.30 -21.18
CA SER A 153 8.48 -6.84 -20.94
C SER A 153 7.13 -6.25 -20.57
N HIS A 154 6.03 -6.84 -21.05
CA HIS A 154 4.66 -6.38 -20.82
C HIS A 154 3.96 -7.14 -19.70
N LYS A 155 4.60 -8.18 -19.15
CA LYS A 155 4.07 -8.94 -18.03
C LYS A 155 4.31 -8.23 -16.70
N PRO A 156 3.42 -8.44 -15.71
CA PRO A 156 3.68 -8.05 -14.34
C PRO A 156 4.95 -8.71 -13.81
N VAL A 157 5.68 -7.99 -12.97
CA VAL A 157 6.89 -8.50 -12.32
C VAL A 157 6.64 -8.62 -10.84
N VAL A 158 6.94 -9.80 -10.29
CA VAL A 158 6.91 -10.07 -8.86
C VAL A 158 8.35 -10.13 -8.37
N PHE A 159 8.65 -9.39 -7.31
CA PHE A 159 9.94 -9.39 -6.63
C PHE A 159 9.77 -10.16 -5.32
N VAL A 160 10.20 -11.42 -5.31
CA VAL A 160 10.28 -12.21 -4.07
C VAL A 160 11.57 -11.80 -3.35
N ALA A 161 11.50 -11.64 -2.03
CA ALA A 161 12.66 -11.32 -1.18
C ALA A 161 13.74 -12.41 -1.34
N GLY A 162 14.69 -12.18 -2.24
CA GLY A 162 15.71 -13.17 -2.64
C GLY A 162 16.24 -13.03 -4.07
N GLY A 163 15.54 -12.30 -4.94
CA GLY A 163 15.93 -12.11 -6.35
C GLY A 163 14.72 -12.31 -7.25
N GLY A 164 14.55 -11.42 -8.24
CA GLY A 164 13.38 -11.39 -9.10
C GLY A 164 13.04 -12.78 -9.65
N GLY A 165 11.90 -13.31 -9.24
CA GLY A 165 11.37 -14.58 -9.71
C GLY A 165 10.38 -14.36 -10.85
N PRO A 166 10.20 -15.34 -11.75
CA PRO A 166 9.08 -15.32 -12.68
C PRO A 166 7.75 -15.23 -11.90
N PHE A 167 6.77 -14.53 -12.47
CA PHE A 167 5.42 -14.43 -11.91
C PHE A 167 4.80 -15.84 -11.79
N PRO A 168 4.20 -16.21 -10.64
CA PRO A 168 3.74 -17.58 -10.34
C PRO A 168 2.38 -17.99 -10.93
#